data_AF-A0A942JE82-F1
#
_entry.id   AF-A0A942JE82-F1
#
_cell.length_a   1.000
_cell.length_b   1.000
_cell.length_c   1.000
_cell.angle_alpha   90.00
_cell.angle_beta   90.00
_cell.angle_gamma   90.00
#
_symmetry.space_group_name_H-M   'P 1'
#
loop_
_entity.id
_entity.type
_entity.pdbx_description
1 polymer ?
#
loop_
_entity_poly.entity_id
_entity_poly.type
_entity_poly.pdbx_seq_one_letter_code
_entity_poly.pdbx_strand_id
1 'polypeptide(L)'
;MKENKSTYQQPVIDFVRSDFSALHKNLTVDEALMKIRNEGVGERIVYFYVVDDDKKLVGVLPTRRILTGQPDQKLEDIMVKNVAAIQNEATVYDACEFFVMYKFLAFPVVDKERKLVGIVDVNLFTDELLDFSEHQKVSDVFESIGFKISEVKNATPLKAWQIRFPWLLATITSGTVCAILAGLFEATLAESLVLAFFLTLVLGLGESMSIQSMTLTIQTLHTAQLSLKWYVKNFVKEAQTAILIGGSSGLLVALIAYIWKGEIITSVIIGSSILLVQLAAALLGLSVPALLHSTKLDLKVSAGPITLALTDIFTILFYMGLATIMLK
;
A
#
# COMPACT_ATOMS: atom_id res chain seq x y z
N MET A 1 7.56 34.71 3.52
CA MET A 1 6.52 33.94 2.78
C MET A 1 5.98 32.92 3.75
N LYS A 2 4.67 32.93 4.03
CA LYS A 2 4.01 32.06 5.00
C LYS A 2 4.28 30.59 4.65
N GLU A 3 4.74 29.83 5.63
CA GLU A 3 4.85 28.37 5.57
C GLU A 3 3.48 27.82 5.15
N ASN A 4 3.39 27.32 3.93
CA ASN A 4 2.25 26.54 3.48
C ASN A 4 2.37 25.17 4.16
N LYS A 5 1.93 25.07 5.43
CA LYS A 5 1.66 23.77 6.05
C LYS A 5 0.73 23.05 5.08
N SER A 6 1.22 21.94 4.55
CA SER A 6 0.45 20.98 3.77
C SER A 6 -0.99 20.93 4.28
N THR A 7 -1.98 21.34 3.48
CA THR A 7 -3.41 21.42 3.85
C THR A 7 -3.88 20.14 4.56
N TYR A 8 -3.30 18.99 4.17
CA TYR A 8 -3.50 17.66 4.76
C TYR A 8 -3.29 17.56 6.28
N GLN A 9 -2.44 18.39 6.89
CA GLN A 9 -2.18 18.38 8.34
C GLN A 9 -3.07 19.34 9.12
N GLN A 10 -3.89 20.13 8.45
CA GLN A 10 -4.83 21.02 9.14
C GLN A 10 -5.96 20.21 9.77
N PRO A 11 -6.50 20.67 10.91
CA PRO A 11 -7.69 20.09 11.50
C PRO A 11 -8.87 20.13 10.52
N VAL A 12 -9.64 19.04 10.44
CA VAL A 12 -10.80 18.96 9.54
C VAL A 12 -11.87 20.01 9.91
N ILE A 13 -11.93 20.40 11.19
CA ILE A 13 -12.90 21.38 11.71
C ILE A 13 -12.83 22.74 11.00
N ASP A 14 -11.66 23.13 10.47
CA ASP A 14 -11.47 24.39 9.74
C ASP A 14 -12.24 24.40 8.41
N PHE A 15 -12.67 23.22 7.95
CA PHE A 15 -13.38 23.02 6.69
C PHE A 15 -14.77 22.40 6.87
N VAL A 16 -15.22 22.27 8.12
CA VAL A 16 -16.55 21.78 8.45
C VAL A 16 -17.58 22.86 8.17
N ARG A 17 -18.73 22.43 7.64
CA ARG A 17 -19.89 23.28 7.45
C ARG A 17 -20.97 23.00 8.50
N SER A 18 -21.62 24.08 8.93
CA SER A 18 -22.65 24.07 9.97
C SER A 18 -24.07 24.28 9.42
N ASP A 19 -24.20 24.45 8.10
CA ASP A 19 -25.45 24.61 7.36
C ASP A 19 -26.09 23.23 7.08
N PHE A 20 -26.45 22.54 8.15
CA PHE A 20 -27.12 21.24 8.06
C PHE A 20 -28.28 21.14 9.03
N SER A 21 -29.34 20.47 8.59
CA SER A 21 -30.51 20.20 9.40
C SER A 21 -30.35 18.84 10.09
N ALA A 22 -30.01 18.85 11.38
CA ALA A 22 -30.05 17.64 12.20
C ALA A 22 -31.51 17.32 12.56
N LEU A 23 -31.90 16.05 12.37
CA LEU A 23 -33.23 15.57 12.70
C LEU A 23 -33.21 14.87 14.06
N HIS A 24 -34.23 15.11 14.88
CA HIS A 24 -34.33 14.43 16.17
C HIS A 24 -34.94 13.03 15.99
N LYS A 25 -34.40 12.02 16.68
CA LYS A 25 -34.82 10.61 16.54
C LYS A 25 -36.32 10.35 16.76
N ASN A 26 -36.97 11.19 17.58
CA ASN A 26 -38.38 11.04 17.95
C ASN A 26 -39.35 11.68 16.95
N LEU A 27 -38.86 12.42 15.94
CA LEU A 27 -39.73 13.00 14.92
C LEU A 27 -40.40 11.90 14.10
N THR A 28 -41.59 12.18 13.62
CA THR A 28 -42.24 11.42 12.56
C THR A 28 -41.69 11.82 11.20
N VAL A 29 -41.93 11.00 10.18
CA VAL A 29 -41.54 11.31 8.79
C VAL A 29 -42.15 12.64 8.33
N ASP A 30 -43.42 12.90 8.64
CA ASP A 30 -44.09 14.13 8.21
C ASP A 30 -43.49 15.37 8.88
N GLU A 31 -43.27 15.33 10.20
CA GLU A 31 -42.61 16.42 10.94
C GLU A 31 -41.19 16.67 10.44
N ALA A 32 -40.44 15.61 10.13
CA ALA A 32 -39.10 15.72 9.57
C ALA A 32 -39.12 16.38 8.19
N LEU A 33 -40.04 15.98 7.30
CA LEU A 33 -40.20 16.60 5.98
C LEU A 33 -40.64 18.07 6.08
N MET A 34 -41.53 18.41 7.01
CA MET A 34 -41.90 19.80 7.28
C MET A 34 -40.70 20.62 7.75
N LYS A 35 -39.91 20.08 8.68
CA LYS A 35 -38.69 20.75 9.16
C LYS A 35 -37.71 21.00 8.02
N ILE A 36 -37.45 20.00 7.18
CA ILE A 36 -36.56 20.11 6.01
C ILE A 36 -37.06 21.16 5.01
N ARG A 37 -38.38 21.22 4.77
CA ARG A 37 -38.98 22.23 3.89
C ARG A 37 -38.83 23.66 4.44
N ASN A 38 -38.99 23.83 5.76
CA ASN A 38 -38.91 25.13 6.40
C ASN A 38 -37.47 25.65 6.52
N GLU A 39 -36.51 24.78 6.81
CA GLU A 39 -35.09 25.14 6.95
C GLU A 39 -34.39 25.24 5.59
N GLY A 40 -34.93 24.56 4.57
CA GLY A 40 -34.34 24.45 3.25
C GLY A 40 -33.20 23.44 3.20
N VAL A 41 -33.08 22.77 2.06
CA VAL A 41 -31.92 21.96 1.69
C VAL A 41 -31.23 22.75 0.60
N GLY A 42 -30.11 23.42 0.91
CA GLY A 42 -29.35 24.17 -0.09
C GLY A 42 -28.90 23.30 -1.27
N GLU A 43 -28.15 23.86 -2.23
CA GLU A 43 -27.78 23.20 -3.49
C GLU A 43 -26.78 22.01 -3.37
N ARG A 44 -26.55 21.45 -2.18
CA ARG A 44 -25.43 20.51 -1.92
C ARG A 44 -25.91 19.14 -1.46
N ILE A 45 -25.00 18.16 -1.57
CA ILE A 45 -25.15 16.76 -1.17
C ILE A 45 -25.86 16.64 0.19
N VAL A 46 -27.01 15.95 0.20
CA VAL A 46 -27.89 15.88 1.37
C VAL A 46 -27.85 14.50 2.01
N TYR A 47 -27.14 14.39 3.13
CA TYR A 47 -27.33 13.32 4.11
C TYR A 47 -28.07 13.89 5.32
N PHE A 48 -29.13 13.20 5.76
CA PHE A 48 -29.89 13.61 6.94
C PHE A 48 -29.38 12.85 8.18
N TYR A 49 -28.65 13.54 9.05
CA TYR A 49 -28.16 12.94 10.28
C TYR A 49 -29.20 13.05 11.39
N VAL A 50 -29.31 11.97 12.18
CA VAL A 50 -30.25 11.84 13.28
C VAL A 50 -29.51 11.97 14.60
N VAL A 51 -30.03 12.79 15.49
CA VAL A 51 -29.48 13.04 16.84
C VAL A 51 -30.47 12.70 17.94
N ASP A 52 -29.95 12.45 19.14
CA ASP A 52 -30.74 12.32 20.37
C ASP A 52 -30.89 13.64 21.12
N ASP A 53 -31.47 13.58 22.33
CA ASP A 53 -31.75 14.71 23.20
C ASP A 53 -30.45 15.44 23.65
N ASP A 54 -29.30 14.73 23.68
CA ASP A 54 -27.97 15.27 24.00
C ASP A 54 -27.23 15.82 22.76
N LYS A 55 -27.88 15.83 21.58
CA LYS A 55 -27.29 16.12 20.27
C LYS A 55 -26.21 15.12 19.81
N LYS A 56 -26.19 13.90 20.38
CA LYS A 56 -25.27 12.85 19.94
C LYS A 56 -25.76 12.25 18.63
N LEU A 57 -24.83 12.00 17.71
CA LEU A 57 -25.14 11.35 16.44
C LEU A 57 -25.61 9.90 16.69
N VAL A 58 -26.85 9.56 16.37
CA VAL A 58 -27.40 8.21 16.59
C VAL A 58 -27.74 7.47 15.29
N GLY A 59 -27.88 8.17 14.18
CA GLY A 59 -28.22 7.55 12.90
C GLY A 59 -28.07 8.45 11.70
N VAL A 60 -28.24 7.88 10.51
CA VAL A 60 -28.37 8.60 9.24
C VAL A 60 -29.60 8.10 8.50
N LEU A 61 -30.32 9.01 7.87
CA LEU A 61 -31.50 8.73 7.08
C LEU A 61 -31.19 8.87 5.60
N PRO A 62 -31.27 7.76 4.84
CA PRO A 62 -31.24 7.83 3.39
C PRO A 62 -32.46 8.60 2.87
N THR A 63 -32.25 9.51 1.92
CA THR A 63 -33.33 10.32 1.30
C THR A 63 -34.48 9.47 0.77
N ARG A 64 -34.18 8.28 0.21
CA ARG A 64 -35.21 7.34 -0.23
C ARG A 64 -36.13 6.89 0.92
N ARG A 65 -35.59 6.61 2.11
CA ARG A 65 -36.37 6.11 3.25
C ARG A 65 -37.33 7.17 3.81
N ILE A 66 -36.90 8.43 3.87
CA ILE A 66 -37.77 9.51 4.33
C ILE A 66 -38.86 9.85 3.30
N LEU A 67 -38.57 9.73 2.00
CA LEU A 67 -39.57 9.97 0.95
C LEU A 67 -40.61 8.84 0.80
N THR A 68 -40.25 7.60 1.15
CA THR A 68 -41.14 6.44 1.04
C THR A 68 -41.69 5.95 2.39
N GLY A 69 -41.32 6.59 3.50
CA GLY A 69 -41.77 6.23 4.85
C GLY A 69 -43.24 6.61 5.08
N GLN A 70 -43.90 5.91 6.01
CA GLN A 70 -45.26 6.29 6.39
C GLN A 70 -45.21 7.60 7.22
N PRO A 71 -46.16 8.54 7.02
CA PRO A 71 -46.11 9.87 7.64
C PRO A 71 -45.97 9.86 9.17
N ASP A 72 -46.59 8.88 9.83
CA ASP A 72 -46.64 8.67 11.27
C ASP A 72 -45.47 7.82 11.83
N GLN A 73 -44.64 7.26 10.96
CA GLN A 73 -43.51 6.43 11.35
C GLN A 73 -42.39 7.28 11.96
N LYS A 74 -41.79 6.82 13.07
CA LYS A 74 -40.70 7.56 13.72
C LYS A 74 -39.37 7.36 13.00
N LEU A 75 -38.52 8.38 13.05
CA LEU A 75 -37.17 8.34 12.45
C LEU A 75 -36.28 7.26 13.08
N GLU A 76 -36.41 7.00 14.38
CA GLU A 76 -35.63 5.96 15.08
C GLU A 76 -35.81 4.54 14.51
N ASP A 77 -36.96 4.27 13.91
CA ASP A 77 -37.33 2.96 13.35
C ASP A 77 -36.78 2.77 11.93
N ILE A 78 -36.62 3.86 11.18
CA ILE A 78 -36.22 3.83 9.78
C ILE A 78 -34.78 4.29 9.53
N MET A 79 -34.10 4.84 10.53
CA MET A 79 -32.71 5.26 10.43
C MET A 79 -31.74 4.08 10.28
N VAL A 80 -30.60 4.34 9.64
CA VAL A 80 -29.46 3.43 9.66
C VAL A 80 -28.62 3.75 10.89
N LYS A 81 -28.53 2.78 11.80
CA LYS A 81 -27.69 2.84 13.00
C LYS A 81 -26.23 2.55 12.61
N ASN A 82 -25.28 2.95 13.46
CA ASN A 82 -23.82 2.82 13.23
C ASN A 82 -23.30 3.66 12.05
N VAL A 83 -23.41 4.98 12.19
CA VAL A 83 -22.86 5.94 11.23
C VAL A 83 -21.35 6.07 11.42
N ALA A 84 -20.60 5.95 10.32
CA ALA A 84 -19.19 6.33 10.27
C ALA A 84 -19.08 7.85 10.42
N ALA A 85 -18.31 8.29 11.42
CA ALA A 85 -18.14 9.71 11.75
C ALA A 85 -16.66 10.03 11.92
N ILE A 86 -16.28 11.25 11.55
CA ILE A 86 -14.92 11.77 11.67
C ILE A 86 -14.82 12.56 12.97
N GLN A 87 -13.71 12.42 13.70
CA GLN A 87 -13.47 13.21 14.91
C GLN A 87 -13.12 14.66 14.54
N ASN A 88 -13.57 15.63 15.32
CA ASN A 88 -13.26 17.05 15.13
C ASN A 88 -11.76 17.37 15.21
N GLU A 89 -10.98 16.58 15.96
CA GLU A 89 -9.52 16.71 16.03
C GLU A 89 -8.78 15.98 14.89
N ALA A 90 -9.51 15.23 14.04
CA ALA A 90 -8.93 14.56 12.90
C ALA A 90 -8.41 15.58 11.89
N THR A 91 -7.41 15.18 11.13
CA THR A 91 -6.82 16.00 10.08
C THR A 91 -7.61 15.89 8.78
N VAL A 92 -7.36 16.81 7.85
CA VAL A 92 -7.84 16.72 6.46
C VAL A 92 -7.42 15.38 5.82
N TYR A 93 -6.20 14.90 6.13
CA TYR A 93 -5.72 13.58 5.71
C TYR A 93 -6.65 12.44 6.17
N ASP A 94 -7.02 12.41 7.45
CA ASP A 94 -7.89 11.37 8.00
C ASP A 94 -9.27 11.41 7.34
N ALA A 95 -9.78 12.61 7.04
CA ALA A 95 -11.04 12.76 6.33
C ALA A 95 -10.96 12.18 4.90
N CYS A 96 -9.87 12.44 4.16
CA CYS A 96 -9.64 11.86 2.83
C CYS A 96 -9.64 10.32 2.86
N GLU A 97 -9.00 9.70 3.86
CA GLU A 97 -9.04 8.24 4.02
C GLU A 97 -10.47 7.72 4.20
N PHE A 98 -11.32 8.43 4.95
CA PHE A 98 -12.74 8.09 5.08
C PHE A 98 -13.48 8.13 3.74
N PHE A 99 -13.28 9.17 2.93
CA PHE A 99 -13.89 9.28 1.60
C PHE A 99 -13.47 8.15 0.67
N VAL A 100 -12.19 7.76 0.68
CA VAL A 100 -11.69 6.64 -0.13
C VAL A 100 -12.26 5.30 0.36
N MET A 101 -12.30 5.09 1.68
CA MET A 101 -12.72 3.83 2.29
C MET A 101 -14.22 3.56 2.12
N TYR A 102 -15.07 4.54 2.47
CA TYR A 102 -16.53 4.32 2.48
C TYR A 102 -17.23 4.82 1.22
N LYS A 103 -16.57 5.65 0.39
CA LYS A 103 -17.13 6.20 -0.87
C LYS A 103 -18.45 6.97 -0.67
N PHE A 104 -18.63 7.59 0.49
CA PHE A 104 -19.74 8.51 0.74
C PHE A 104 -19.42 9.91 0.23
N LEU A 105 -20.46 10.69 -0.05
CA LEU A 105 -20.28 12.06 -0.55
C LEU A 105 -20.19 13.09 0.56
N ALA A 106 -20.46 12.71 1.82
CA ALA A 106 -20.23 13.52 3.00
C ALA A 106 -20.12 12.65 4.26
N PHE A 107 -19.49 13.17 5.30
CA PHE A 107 -19.42 12.56 6.63
C PHE A 107 -19.82 13.53 7.73
N PRO A 108 -20.42 13.04 8.83
CA PRO A 108 -20.62 13.84 10.02
C PRO A 108 -19.30 13.96 10.79
N VAL A 109 -19.01 15.15 11.27
CA VAL A 109 -17.91 15.44 12.18
C VAL A 109 -18.45 15.54 13.60
N VAL A 110 -17.87 14.77 14.51
CA VAL A 110 -18.30 14.66 15.91
C VAL A 110 -17.18 15.02 16.87
N ASP A 111 -17.55 15.45 18.07
CA ASP A 111 -16.60 15.61 19.18
C ASP A 111 -16.37 14.28 19.94
N LYS A 112 -15.55 14.35 20.99
CA LYS A 112 -15.24 13.22 21.88
C LYS A 112 -16.46 12.61 22.58
N GLU A 113 -17.52 13.37 22.78
CA GLU A 113 -18.80 12.91 23.35
C GLU A 113 -19.77 12.41 22.27
N ARG A 114 -19.31 12.36 21.00
CA ARG A 114 -20.06 11.97 19.81
C ARG A 114 -21.18 12.96 19.45
N LYS A 115 -21.11 14.20 19.94
CA LYS A 115 -22.03 15.27 19.54
C LYS A 115 -21.70 15.73 18.14
N LEU A 116 -22.75 15.94 17.33
CA LEU A 116 -22.60 16.36 15.95
C LEU A 116 -22.19 17.83 15.88
N VAL A 117 -20.96 18.08 15.42
CA VAL A 117 -20.35 19.42 15.32
C VAL A 117 -20.57 20.00 13.92
N GLY A 118 -20.49 19.16 12.89
CA GLY A 118 -20.87 19.57 11.54
C GLY A 118 -20.75 18.48 10.50
N ILE A 119 -20.70 18.88 9.23
CA ILE A 119 -20.58 17.97 8.09
C ILE A 119 -19.35 18.37 7.28
N VAL A 120 -18.68 17.39 6.70
CA VAL A 120 -17.67 17.59 5.67
C VAL A 120 -18.12 16.89 4.40
N ASP A 121 -18.06 17.58 3.24
CA ASP A 121 -18.53 17.05 1.95
C ASP A 121 -17.39 16.85 0.95
N VAL A 122 -17.61 16.00 -0.05
CA VAL A 122 -16.58 15.64 -1.04
C VAL A 122 -16.09 16.83 -1.88
N ASN A 123 -16.86 17.92 -1.96
CA ASN A 123 -16.50 19.10 -2.78
C ASN A 123 -15.37 19.91 -2.14
N LEU A 124 -15.19 19.81 -0.83
CA LEU A 124 -13.99 20.30 -0.17
C LEU A 124 -12.72 19.68 -0.77
N PHE A 125 -12.84 18.50 -1.40
CA PHE A 125 -11.71 17.62 -1.71
C PHE A 125 -11.62 17.18 -3.18
N THR A 126 -12.33 17.79 -4.14
CA THR A 126 -12.28 17.32 -5.54
C THR A 126 -10.89 17.42 -6.18
N ASP A 127 -10.12 18.46 -5.86
CA ASP A 127 -8.73 18.59 -6.30
C ASP A 127 -7.78 17.80 -5.38
N GLU A 128 -8.08 17.75 -4.08
CA GLU A 128 -7.21 17.14 -3.06
C GLU A 128 -7.28 15.61 -3.01
N LEU A 129 -8.41 14.97 -3.35
CA LEU A 129 -8.52 13.50 -3.39
C LEU A 129 -7.71 12.89 -4.54
N LEU A 130 -7.68 13.59 -5.68
CA LEU A 130 -6.86 13.18 -6.82
C LEU A 130 -5.39 13.24 -6.43
N ASP A 131 -4.94 14.39 -5.91
CA ASP A 131 -3.59 14.56 -5.40
C ASP A 131 -3.28 13.57 -4.28
N PHE A 132 -4.17 13.37 -3.32
CA PHE A 132 -3.99 12.42 -2.21
C PHE A 132 -3.78 10.99 -2.71
N SER A 133 -4.64 10.54 -3.63
CA SER A 133 -4.55 9.17 -4.15
C SER A 133 -3.27 8.94 -4.94
N GLU A 134 -2.77 9.95 -5.66
CA GLU A 134 -1.49 9.87 -6.36
C GLU A 134 -0.31 9.95 -5.39
N HIS A 135 -0.34 10.89 -4.44
CA HIS A 135 0.70 11.05 -3.42
C HIS A 135 0.83 9.80 -2.54
N GLN A 136 -0.28 9.15 -2.18
CA GLN A 136 -0.28 7.91 -1.41
C GLN A 136 0.37 6.78 -2.20
N LYS A 137 -0.04 6.58 -3.47
CA LYS A 137 0.58 5.58 -4.36
C LYS A 137 2.08 5.80 -4.50
N VAL A 138 2.50 7.06 -4.64
CA VAL A 138 3.92 7.41 -4.71
C VAL A 138 4.59 7.12 -3.37
N SER A 139 4.04 7.58 -2.25
CA SER A 139 4.61 7.36 -0.92
C SER A 139 4.80 5.88 -0.60
N ASP A 140 3.81 5.02 -0.87
CA ASP A 140 3.92 3.59 -0.60
C ASP A 140 5.04 2.92 -1.40
N VAL A 141 5.26 3.33 -2.66
CA VAL A 141 6.38 2.81 -3.47
C VAL A 141 7.71 3.21 -2.84
N PHE A 142 7.87 4.47 -2.44
CA PHE A 142 9.10 4.93 -1.78
C PHE A 142 9.28 4.34 -0.38
N GLU A 143 8.19 4.17 0.36
CA GLU A 143 8.22 3.54 1.68
C GLU A 143 8.61 2.07 1.56
N SER A 144 8.13 1.35 0.53
CA SER A 144 8.50 -0.03 0.30
C SER A 144 10.00 -0.24 0.17
N ILE A 145 10.73 0.73 -0.41
CA ILE A 145 12.19 0.70 -0.55
C ILE A 145 12.92 1.32 0.65
N GLY A 146 12.22 1.57 1.77
CA GLY A 146 12.80 2.08 3.02
C GLY A 146 12.88 3.61 3.12
N PHE A 147 12.15 4.35 2.28
CA PHE A 147 12.16 5.82 2.28
C PHE A 147 10.78 6.42 2.56
N LYS A 148 10.58 6.95 3.77
CA LYS A 148 9.43 7.81 4.06
C LYS A 148 9.64 9.21 3.49
N ILE A 149 8.88 9.57 2.46
CA ILE A 149 8.97 10.88 1.80
C ILE A 149 8.65 12.02 2.78
N SER A 150 7.62 11.82 3.61
CA SER A 150 7.13 12.80 4.58
C SER A 150 8.18 13.21 5.63
N GLU A 151 9.00 12.26 6.09
CA GLU A 151 10.01 12.50 7.12
C GLU A 151 11.32 13.09 6.55
N VAL A 152 11.58 12.94 5.24
CA VAL A 152 12.87 13.31 4.63
C VAL A 152 12.81 14.63 3.85
N LYS A 153 11.65 15.02 3.30
CA LYS A 153 11.51 16.18 2.40
C LYS A 153 11.98 17.52 3.01
N ASN A 154 11.90 17.67 4.34
CA ASN A 154 12.35 18.86 5.08
C ASN A 154 13.36 18.51 6.19
N ALA A 155 13.96 17.31 6.18
CA ALA A 155 14.89 16.89 7.20
C ALA A 155 16.27 17.54 7.03
N THR A 156 16.91 17.88 8.15
CA THR A 156 18.36 18.17 8.13
C THR A 156 19.14 16.93 7.71
N PRO A 157 20.36 17.06 7.15
CA PRO A 157 21.18 15.92 6.76
C PRO A 157 21.37 14.88 7.89
N LEU A 158 21.51 15.36 9.13
CA LEU A 158 21.63 14.49 10.31
C LEU A 158 20.35 13.69 10.56
N LYS A 159 19.17 14.31 10.42
CA LYS A 159 17.90 13.62 10.61
C LYS A 159 17.62 12.61 9.48
N ALA A 160 17.96 12.97 8.25
CA ALA A 160 17.88 12.04 7.12
C ALA A 160 18.81 10.83 7.30
N TRP A 161 20.02 11.03 7.83
CA TRP A 161 20.94 9.93 8.18
C TRP A 161 20.32 9.00 9.24
N GLN A 162 19.76 9.53 10.32
CA GLN A 162 19.12 8.72 11.37
C GLN A 162 17.95 7.88 10.84
N ILE A 163 17.24 8.36 9.82
CA ILE A 163 16.12 7.63 9.20
C ILE A 163 16.63 6.55 8.23
N ARG A 164 17.66 6.84 7.43
CA ARG A 164 18.16 5.95 6.36
C ARG A 164 19.18 4.92 6.83
N PHE A 165 20.04 5.27 7.78
CA PHE A 165 21.15 4.44 8.21
C PHE A 165 20.73 3.08 8.81
N PRO A 166 19.65 2.98 9.62
CA PRO A 166 19.17 1.68 10.10
C PRO A 166 18.81 0.71 8.97
N TRP A 167 18.19 1.20 7.89
CA TRP A 167 17.88 0.38 6.71
C TRP A 167 19.15 -0.04 5.98
N LEU A 168 20.10 0.89 5.81
CA LEU A 168 21.41 0.55 5.24
C LEU A 168 22.17 -0.48 6.08
N LEU A 169 22.05 -0.44 7.42
CA LEU A 169 22.66 -1.42 8.31
C LEU A 169 22.07 -2.82 8.09
N ALA A 170 20.77 -2.92 7.81
CA ALA A 170 20.13 -4.19 7.44
C ALA A 170 20.69 -4.71 6.10
N THR A 171 20.85 -3.84 5.09
CA THR A 171 21.48 -4.19 3.81
C THR A 171 22.95 -4.62 4.00
N ILE A 172 23.73 -3.90 4.80
CA ILE A 172 25.13 -4.27 5.11
C ILE A 172 25.18 -5.65 5.76
N THR A 173 24.27 -5.92 6.69
CA THR A 173 24.20 -7.21 7.39
C THR A 173 23.87 -8.33 6.40
N SER A 174 22.85 -8.13 5.56
CA SER A 174 22.47 -9.11 4.53
C SER A 174 23.58 -9.34 3.49
N GLY A 175 24.22 -8.28 3.00
CA GLY A 175 25.34 -8.39 2.08
C GLY A 175 26.54 -9.12 2.68
N THR A 176 26.81 -8.91 3.98
CA THR A 176 27.85 -9.66 4.71
C THR A 176 27.50 -11.14 4.80
N VAL A 177 26.24 -11.49 5.06
CA VAL A 177 25.76 -12.89 5.03
C VAL A 177 25.94 -13.49 3.64
N CYS A 178 25.61 -12.76 2.58
CA CYS A 178 25.80 -13.23 1.20
C CYS A 178 27.28 -13.43 0.85
N ALA A 179 28.18 -12.57 1.32
CA ALA A 179 29.61 -12.74 1.15
C ALA A 179 30.13 -14.00 1.87
N ILE A 180 29.66 -14.26 3.09
CA ILE A 180 29.99 -15.50 3.82
C ILE A 180 29.47 -16.72 3.06
N LEU A 181 28.22 -16.68 2.58
CA LEU A 181 27.62 -17.77 1.80
C LEU A 181 28.39 -18.03 0.50
N ALA A 182 28.77 -16.98 -0.25
CA ALA A 182 29.58 -17.13 -1.44
C ALA A 182 30.95 -17.76 -1.14
N GLY A 183 31.55 -17.43 0.02
CA GLY A 183 32.78 -18.07 0.49
C GLY A 183 32.67 -19.58 0.71
N LEU A 184 31.48 -20.10 1.05
CA LEU A 184 31.25 -21.55 1.17
C LEU A 184 31.34 -22.27 -0.19
N PHE A 185 31.22 -21.54 -1.29
CA PHE A 185 31.31 -22.05 -2.67
C PHE A 185 32.65 -21.75 -3.33
N GLU A 186 33.69 -21.37 -2.57
CA GLU A 186 35.02 -21.03 -3.09
C GLU A 186 35.60 -22.11 -4.01
N ALA A 187 35.42 -23.39 -3.67
CA ALA A 187 35.86 -24.52 -4.50
C ALA A 187 35.17 -24.52 -5.88
N THR A 188 33.88 -24.22 -5.94
CA THR A 188 33.12 -24.12 -7.20
C THR A 188 33.55 -22.91 -8.02
N LEU A 189 33.84 -21.77 -7.37
CA LEU A 189 34.40 -20.61 -8.06
C LEU A 189 35.80 -20.89 -8.63
N ALA A 190 36.61 -21.70 -7.93
CA ALA A 190 37.94 -22.08 -8.38
C ALA A 190 37.89 -22.98 -9.63
N GLU A 191 36.83 -23.78 -9.80
CA GLU A 191 36.62 -24.60 -11.00
C GLU A 191 36.25 -23.75 -12.23
N SER A 192 35.46 -22.68 -12.06
CA SER A 192 35.16 -21.75 -13.15
C SER A 192 35.10 -20.30 -12.68
N LEU A 193 36.18 -19.55 -12.95
CA LEU A 193 36.27 -18.11 -12.68
C LEU A 193 35.23 -17.29 -13.45
N VAL A 194 34.71 -17.84 -14.56
CA VAL A 194 33.65 -17.19 -15.34
C VAL A 194 32.40 -16.98 -14.50
N LEU A 195 32.07 -17.91 -13.58
CA LEU A 195 30.92 -17.77 -12.70
C LEU A 195 31.01 -16.51 -11.82
N ALA A 196 32.21 -16.16 -11.36
CA ALA A 196 32.46 -14.98 -10.54
C ALA A 196 32.18 -13.68 -11.32
N PHE A 197 32.52 -13.63 -12.61
CA PHE A 197 32.29 -12.46 -13.46
C PHE A 197 30.80 -12.16 -13.68
N PHE A 198 29.97 -13.19 -13.69
CA PHE A 198 28.51 -13.04 -13.88
C PHE A 198 27.74 -12.90 -12.56
N LEU A 199 28.38 -13.09 -11.40
CA LEU A 199 27.72 -13.07 -10.10
C LEU A 199 26.98 -11.74 -9.83
N THR A 200 27.63 -10.60 -10.12
CA THR A 200 27.02 -9.27 -9.95
C THR A 200 25.83 -9.04 -10.88
N LEU A 201 25.90 -9.58 -12.10
CA LEU A 201 24.80 -9.52 -13.07
C LEU A 201 23.61 -10.35 -12.59
N VAL A 202 23.84 -11.57 -12.11
CA VAL A 202 22.77 -12.46 -11.63
C VAL A 202 22.09 -11.86 -10.41
N LEU A 203 22.85 -11.30 -9.46
CA LEU A 203 22.30 -10.55 -8.32
C LEU A 203 21.42 -9.38 -8.77
N GLY A 204 21.94 -8.52 -9.64
CA GLY A 204 21.19 -7.35 -10.12
C GLY A 204 19.90 -7.72 -10.87
N LEU A 205 19.89 -8.83 -11.61
CA LEU A 205 18.68 -9.36 -12.24
C LEU A 205 17.67 -9.88 -11.22
N GLY A 206 18.12 -10.57 -10.18
CA GLY A 206 17.29 -11.02 -9.06
C GLY A 206 16.62 -9.84 -8.34
N GLU A 207 17.41 -8.85 -7.91
CA GLU A 207 16.91 -7.65 -7.25
C GLU A 207 15.91 -6.89 -8.13
N SER A 208 16.20 -6.72 -9.41
CA SER A 208 15.32 -6.03 -10.36
C SER A 208 13.97 -6.73 -10.49
N MET A 209 13.96 -8.06 -10.61
CA MET A 209 12.73 -8.84 -10.69
C MET A 209 11.93 -8.77 -9.38
N SER A 210 12.61 -8.83 -8.25
CA SER A 210 12.03 -8.75 -6.91
C SER A 210 11.34 -7.39 -6.67
N ILE A 211 12.00 -6.28 -7.01
CA ILE A 211 11.43 -4.93 -6.89
C ILE A 211 10.20 -4.77 -7.78
N GLN A 212 10.24 -5.29 -9.01
CA GLN A 212 9.11 -5.22 -9.94
C GLN A 212 7.88 -5.96 -9.38
N SER A 213 8.07 -7.22 -8.97
CA SER A 213 7.00 -8.03 -8.38
C SER A 213 6.46 -7.42 -7.07
N MET A 214 7.35 -6.92 -6.21
CA MET A 214 6.98 -6.23 -4.97
C MET A 214 6.16 -4.98 -5.23
N THR A 215 6.60 -4.12 -6.16
CA THR A 215 5.91 -2.86 -6.48
C THR A 215 4.50 -3.15 -6.98
N LEU A 216 4.34 -4.11 -7.90
CA LEU A 216 3.04 -4.54 -8.39
C LEU A 216 2.16 -5.10 -7.27
N THR A 217 2.72 -5.91 -6.39
CA THR A 217 2.00 -6.50 -5.26
C THR A 217 1.48 -5.42 -4.33
N ILE A 218 2.31 -4.47 -3.89
CA ILE A 218 1.91 -3.38 -2.99
C ILE A 218 0.79 -2.53 -3.62
N GLN A 219 0.88 -2.23 -4.92
CA GLN A 219 -0.17 -1.50 -5.62
C GLN A 219 -1.50 -2.28 -5.65
N THR A 220 -1.45 -3.59 -5.90
CA THR A 220 -2.67 -4.41 -5.94
C THR A 220 -3.33 -4.58 -4.57
N LEU A 221 -2.54 -4.62 -3.50
CA LEU A 221 -3.04 -4.77 -2.12
C LEU A 221 -3.88 -3.58 -1.65
N HIS A 222 -3.70 -2.39 -2.23
CA HIS A 222 -4.54 -1.22 -1.93
C HIS A 222 -5.99 -1.37 -2.39
N THR A 223 -6.21 -2.07 -3.50
CA THR A 223 -7.55 -2.18 -4.11
C THR A 223 -8.19 -3.55 -3.87
N ALA A 224 -7.40 -4.56 -3.53
CA ALA A 224 -7.85 -5.94 -3.37
C ALA A 224 -7.84 -6.39 -1.92
N GLN A 225 -8.89 -7.09 -1.49
CA GLN A 225 -8.87 -7.80 -0.22
C GLN A 225 -7.99 -9.05 -0.35
N LEU A 226 -7.01 -9.16 0.55
CA LEU A 226 -6.20 -10.36 0.69
C LEU A 226 -7.08 -11.56 1.02
N SER A 227 -7.10 -12.53 0.10
CA SER A 227 -7.74 -13.83 0.27
C SER A 227 -6.83 -14.91 -0.29
N LEU A 228 -6.96 -16.14 0.19
CA LEU A 228 -6.16 -17.27 -0.32
C LEU A 228 -6.35 -17.45 -1.84
N LYS A 229 -7.57 -17.22 -2.34
CA LYS A 229 -7.87 -17.26 -3.79
C LYS A 229 -7.10 -16.18 -4.56
N TRP A 230 -7.02 -14.97 -4.01
CA TRP A 230 -6.24 -13.88 -4.60
C TRP A 230 -4.75 -14.22 -4.61
N TYR A 231 -4.21 -14.75 -3.51
CA TYR A 231 -2.79 -15.12 -3.43
C TYR A 231 -2.42 -16.19 -4.45
N VAL A 232 -3.16 -17.29 -4.51
CA VAL A 232 -2.89 -18.39 -5.47
C VAL A 232 -3.00 -17.91 -6.92
N LYS A 233 -4.02 -17.09 -7.24
CA LYS A 233 -4.19 -16.54 -8.59
C LYS A 233 -2.99 -15.69 -9.01
N ASN A 234 -2.53 -14.79 -8.15
CA ASN A 234 -1.38 -13.93 -8.45
C ASN A 234 -0.08 -14.72 -8.44
N PHE A 235 0.09 -15.70 -7.55
CA PHE A 235 1.26 -16.58 -7.51
C PHE A 235 1.47 -17.31 -8.84
N VAL A 236 0.41 -17.91 -9.39
CA VAL A 236 0.49 -18.60 -10.68
C VAL A 236 0.81 -17.63 -11.82
N LYS A 237 0.16 -16.46 -11.84
CA LYS A 237 0.41 -15.43 -12.85
C LYS A 237 1.85 -14.93 -12.80
N GLU A 238 2.37 -14.70 -11.60
CA GLU A 238 3.73 -14.20 -11.38
C GLU A 238 4.77 -15.26 -11.75
N ALA A 239 4.54 -16.53 -11.36
CA ALA A 239 5.40 -17.64 -11.76
C ALA A 239 5.48 -17.80 -13.29
N GLN A 240 4.34 -17.72 -13.98
CA GLN A 240 4.31 -17.77 -15.46
C GLN A 240 5.09 -16.60 -16.08
N THR A 241 4.91 -15.40 -15.55
CA THR A 241 5.61 -14.19 -16.02
C THR A 241 7.12 -14.33 -15.78
N ALA A 242 7.53 -14.79 -14.60
CA ALA A 242 8.92 -15.00 -14.24
C ALA A 242 9.60 -16.10 -15.06
N ILE A 243 8.88 -17.16 -15.46
CA ILE A 243 9.42 -18.19 -16.38
C ILE A 243 9.72 -17.58 -17.75
N LEU A 244 8.84 -16.71 -18.28
CA LEU A 244 9.05 -16.07 -19.58
C LEU A 244 10.22 -15.07 -19.53
N ILE A 245 10.27 -14.23 -18.51
CA ILE A 245 11.35 -13.22 -18.34
C ILE A 245 12.67 -13.91 -17.99
N GLY A 246 12.66 -14.86 -17.06
CA GLY A 246 13.83 -15.65 -16.65
C GLY A 246 14.37 -16.53 -17.77
N GLY A 247 13.50 -17.16 -18.55
CA GLY A 247 13.90 -17.97 -19.70
C GLY A 247 14.53 -17.13 -20.82
N SER A 248 13.91 -15.99 -21.16
CA SER A 248 14.44 -15.10 -22.20
C SER A 248 15.76 -14.42 -21.78
N SER A 249 15.83 -13.90 -20.55
CA SER A 249 17.06 -13.29 -20.01
C SER A 249 18.17 -14.32 -19.79
N GLY A 250 17.84 -15.48 -19.22
CA GLY A 250 18.79 -16.58 -19.02
C GLY A 250 19.36 -17.10 -20.34
N LEU A 251 18.54 -17.29 -21.37
CA LEU A 251 19.00 -17.68 -22.70
C LEU A 251 19.94 -16.64 -23.31
N LEU A 252 19.59 -15.36 -23.21
CA LEU A 252 20.39 -14.26 -23.74
C LEU A 252 21.75 -14.17 -23.04
N VAL A 253 21.78 -14.25 -21.71
CA VAL A 253 23.03 -14.19 -20.95
C VAL A 253 23.88 -15.44 -21.17
N ALA A 254 23.28 -16.63 -21.27
CA ALA A 254 24.00 -17.85 -21.63
C ALA A 254 24.65 -17.74 -23.02
N LEU A 255 23.95 -17.18 -24.00
CA LEU A 255 24.51 -16.95 -25.33
C LEU A 255 25.70 -15.98 -25.26
N ILE A 256 25.58 -14.90 -24.50
CA ILE A 256 26.67 -13.92 -24.30
C ILE A 256 27.88 -14.59 -23.62
N ALA A 257 27.64 -15.36 -22.55
CA ALA A 257 28.68 -16.09 -21.83
C ALA A 257 29.40 -17.08 -22.76
N TYR A 258 28.64 -17.79 -23.61
CA TYR A 258 29.20 -18.76 -24.54
C TYR A 258 30.03 -18.08 -25.63
N ILE A 259 29.54 -17.01 -26.25
CA ILE A 259 30.27 -16.27 -27.27
C ILE A 259 31.55 -15.66 -26.69
N TRP A 260 31.51 -15.20 -25.43
CA TRP A 260 32.65 -14.53 -24.82
C TRP A 260 33.72 -15.47 -24.28
N LYS A 261 33.31 -16.57 -23.61
CA LYS A 261 34.22 -17.48 -22.90
C LYS A 261 34.39 -18.85 -23.56
N GLY A 262 33.48 -19.23 -24.46
CA GLY A 262 33.52 -20.52 -25.17
C GLY A 262 33.12 -21.74 -24.33
N GLU A 263 32.84 -21.56 -23.03
CA GLU A 263 32.51 -22.65 -22.10
C GLU A 263 31.00 -22.96 -22.12
N ILE A 264 30.60 -24.01 -22.84
CA ILE A 264 29.18 -24.39 -22.98
C ILE A 264 28.55 -24.71 -21.62
N ILE A 265 29.20 -25.53 -20.79
CA ILE A 265 28.66 -25.98 -19.50
C ILE A 265 28.42 -24.79 -18.58
N THR A 266 29.42 -23.94 -18.40
CA THR A 266 29.33 -22.72 -17.58
C THR A 266 28.25 -21.77 -18.09
N SER A 267 28.12 -21.63 -19.41
CA SER A 267 27.08 -20.79 -20.02
C SER A 267 25.67 -21.30 -19.74
N VAL A 268 25.47 -22.62 -19.80
CA VAL A 268 24.19 -23.27 -19.45
C VAL A 268 23.88 -23.09 -17.96
N ILE A 269 24.88 -23.22 -17.08
CA ILE A 269 24.75 -22.97 -15.64
C ILE A 269 24.28 -21.53 -15.39
N ILE A 270 24.92 -20.53 -16.03
CA ILE A 270 24.53 -19.13 -15.89
C ILE A 270 23.10 -18.89 -16.39
N GLY A 271 22.72 -19.42 -17.56
CA GLY A 271 21.38 -19.20 -18.11
C GLY A 271 20.27 -19.85 -17.28
N SER A 272 20.46 -21.10 -16.87
CA SER A 272 19.47 -21.85 -16.09
C SER A 272 19.33 -21.34 -14.66
N SER A 273 20.44 -20.90 -14.05
CA SER A 273 20.39 -20.24 -12.74
C SER A 273 19.66 -18.91 -12.78
N ILE A 274 19.84 -18.07 -13.80
CA ILE A 274 19.07 -16.81 -13.95
C ILE A 274 17.57 -17.07 -13.96
N LEU A 275 17.11 -18.11 -14.65
CA LEU A 275 15.70 -18.50 -14.64
C LEU A 275 15.22 -18.86 -13.22
N LEU A 276 15.99 -19.66 -12.47
CA LEU A 276 15.64 -20.05 -11.11
C LEU A 276 15.64 -18.85 -10.15
N VAL A 277 16.65 -18.00 -10.28
CA VAL A 277 16.82 -16.79 -9.47
C VAL A 277 15.67 -15.82 -9.70
N GLN A 278 15.33 -15.51 -10.95
CA GLN A 278 14.22 -14.60 -11.24
C GLN A 278 12.87 -15.19 -10.85
N LEU A 279 12.67 -16.50 -11.00
CA LEU A 279 11.46 -17.17 -10.51
C LEU A 279 11.34 -16.98 -8.99
N ALA A 280 12.39 -17.28 -8.23
CA ALA A 280 12.38 -17.11 -6.78
C ALA A 280 12.20 -15.64 -6.36
N ALA A 281 12.91 -14.72 -7.01
CA ALA A 281 12.81 -13.29 -6.77
C ALA A 281 11.39 -12.77 -6.97
N ALA A 282 10.73 -13.17 -8.07
CA ALA A 282 9.35 -12.80 -8.35
C ALA A 282 8.37 -13.32 -7.30
N LEU A 283 8.56 -14.57 -6.86
CA LEU A 283 7.71 -15.17 -5.84
C LEU A 283 7.92 -14.53 -4.46
N LEU A 284 9.16 -14.17 -4.12
CA LEU A 284 9.47 -13.43 -2.89
C LEU A 284 8.86 -12.03 -2.91
N GLY A 285 8.98 -11.32 -4.04
CA GLY A 285 8.37 -10.00 -4.26
C GLY A 285 6.86 -10.01 -4.09
N LEU A 286 6.18 -11.12 -4.41
CA LEU A 286 4.75 -11.29 -4.12
C LEU A 286 4.48 -11.68 -2.66
N SER A 287 5.23 -12.65 -2.15
CA SER A 287 4.92 -13.34 -0.90
C SER A 287 5.24 -12.49 0.33
N VAL A 288 6.36 -11.77 0.32
CA VAL A 288 6.79 -10.98 1.48
C VAL A 288 5.81 -9.84 1.78
N PRO A 289 5.43 -8.96 0.82
CA PRO A 289 4.45 -7.92 1.09
C PRO A 289 3.07 -8.47 1.46
N ALA A 290 2.62 -9.55 0.81
CA ALA A 290 1.34 -10.19 1.11
C ALA A 290 1.29 -10.74 2.54
N LEU A 291 2.37 -11.37 3.00
CA LEU A 291 2.49 -11.91 4.36
C LEU A 291 2.55 -10.79 5.41
N LEU A 292 3.33 -9.75 5.16
CA LEU A 292 3.43 -8.58 6.04
C LEU A 292 2.06 -7.89 6.18
N HIS A 293 1.35 -7.68 5.08
CA HIS A 293 0.00 -7.12 5.12
C HIS A 293 -0.99 -8.04 5.88
N SER A 294 -0.86 -9.37 5.77
CA SER A 294 -1.72 -10.30 6.50
C SER A 294 -1.51 -10.28 8.01
N THR A 295 -0.32 -9.90 8.49
CA THR A 295 0.01 -9.90 9.93
C THR A 295 -0.36 -8.60 10.64
N LYS A 296 -0.94 -7.61 9.95
CA LYS A 296 -1.29 -6.26 10.47
C LYS A 296 -0.14 -5.52 11.14
N LEU A 297 1.09 -6.00 11.00
CA LEU A 297 2.27 -5.25 11.38
C LEU A 297 2.41 -4.14 10.32
N ASP A 298 2.50 -2.87 10.74
CA ASP A 298 2.76 -1.70 9.90
C ASP A 298 4.19 -1.72 9.32
N LEU A 299 4.58 -2.85 8.73
CA LEU A 299 5.88 -3.14 8.12
C LEU A 299 5.92 -2.71 6.65
N LYS A 300 5.00 -1.84 6.19
CA LYS A 300 5.02 -1.29 4.82
C LYS A 300 6.40 -0.72 4.46
N VAL A 301 7.07 -0.10 5.43
CA VAL A 301 8.41 0.49 5.27
C VAL A 301 9.54 -0.56 5.21
N SER A 302 9.32 -1.76 5.73
CA SER A 302 10.34 -2.83 5.83
C SER A 302 10.28 -3.86 4.71
N ALA A 303 9.21 -3.88 3.92
CA ALA A 303 8.97 -4.95 2.96
C ALA A 303 10.10 -5.06 1.92
N GLY A 304 10.62 -3.95 1.40
CA GLY A 304 11.69 -3.96 0.39
C GLY A 304 13.02 -4.46 0.91
N PRO A 305 13.62 -3.87 1.96
CA PRO A 305 14.89 -4.33 2.49
C PRO A 305 14.88 -5.82 2.85
N ILE A 306 13.78 -6.32 3.43
CA ILE A 306 13.62 -7.74 3.76
C ILE A 306 13.54 -8.60 2.48
N THR A 307 12.73 -8.19 1.51
CA THR A 307 12.56 -8.93 0.24
C THR A 307 13.88 -8.99 -0.53
N LEU A 308 14.61 -7.88 -0.62
CA LEU A 308 15.92 -7.80 -1.27
C LEU A 308 16.94 -8.69 -0.57
N ALA A 309 17.05 -8.61 0.75
CA ALA A 309 17.96 -9.45 1.52
C ALA A 309 17.72 -10.95 1.31
N LEU A 310 16.44 -11.37 1.28
CA LEU A 310 16.09 -12.75 0.95
C LEU A 310 16.44 -13.07 -0.50
N THR A 311 16.16 -12.16 -1.42
CA THR A 311 16.47 -12.33 -2.85
C THR A 311 17.95 -12.58 -3.08
N ASP A 312 18.84 -11.82 -2.42
CA ASP A 312 20.29 -12.01 -2.53
C ASP A 312 20.73 -13.38 -2.01
N ILE A 313 20.23 -13.79 -0.85
CA ILE A 313 20.53 -15.09 -0.26
C ILE A 313 20.10 -16.23 -1.21
N PHE A 314 18.86 -16.19 -1.69
CA PHE A 314 18.36 -17.19 -2.64
C PHE A 314 19.11 -17.14 -3.98
N THR A 315 19.55 -15.96 -4.40
CA THR A 315 20.35 -15.80 -5.62
C THR A 315 21.67 -16.54 -5.51
N ILE A 316 22.42 -16.30 -4.44
CA ILE A 316 23.70 -17.00 -4.20
C ILE A 316 23.47 -18.51 -4.09
N LEU A 317 22.45 -18.94 -3.35
CA LEU A 317 22.16 -20.36 -3.15
C LEU A 317 21.78 -21.08 -4.45
N PHE A 318 20.91 -20.50 -5.28
CA PHE A 318 20.53 -21.12 -6.55
C PHE A 318 21.65 -21.05 -7.58
N TYR A 319 22.34 -19.91 -7.68
CA TYR A 319 23.41 -19.74 -8.66
C TYR A 319 24.60 -20.65 -8.36
N MET A 320 25.12 -20.57 -7.14
CA MET A 320 26.26 -21.38 -6.74
C MET A 320 25.88 -22.85 -6.54
N GLY A 321 24.72 -23.13 -5.95
CA GLY A 321 24.27 -24.51 -5.74
C GLY A 321 24.07 -25.28 -7.05
N LEU A 322 23.49 -24.64 -8.07
CA LEU A 322 23.38 -25.25 -9.40
C LEU A 322 24.77 -25.46 -10.02
N ALA A 323 25.67 -24.49 -9.91
CA ALA A 323 27.03 -24.61 -10.42
C ALA A 323 27.76 -25.79 -9.77
N THR A 324 27.69 -25.95 -8.44
CA THR A 324 28.32 -27.06 -7.72
C THR A 324 27.76 -28.42 -8.13
N ILE A 325 26.47 -28.51 -8.46
CA ILE A 325 25.86 -29.76 -8.91
C ILE A 325 26.29 -30.12 -10.34
N MET A 326 26.44 -29.11 -11.22
CA MET A 326 26.69 -29.33 -12.64
C MET A 326 28.18 -29.36 -13.03
N LEU A 327 29.07 -28.75 -12.25
CA LEU A 327 30.52 -28.80 -12.47
C LEU A 327 31.19 -30.04 -11.85
N LYS A 328 30.46 -30.76 -10.99
CA LYS A 328 30.89 -32.02 -10.40
C LYS A 328 30.99 -33.16 -11.41
#